data_AF-A0A3M2G5M7-F1
#
_entry.id   AF-A0A3M2G5M7-F1
#
_cell.length_a   1.000
_cell.length_b   1.000
_cell.length_c   1.000
_cell.angle_alpha   90.00
_cell.angle_beta   90.00
_cell.angle_gamma   90.00
#
_symmetry.space_group_name_H-M   'P 1'
#
loop_
_entity.id
_entity.type
_entity.pdbx_description
1 polymer ?
#
loop_
_entity_poly.entity_id
_entity_poly.type
_entity_poly.pdbx_seq_one_letter_code
_entity_poly.pdbx_strand_id
1 'polypeptide(L)'
;MKIEVKKENDIYLIRPLEHKLTGAMLPVFKDTMAQFYKLENETILLSLTHVIFMDQDTVQMLVEYIKRFQVNHHFVICGLTPPVKAIFASRHLEEQVLVYGREEDALAALNPEHAHEDTLRERLESQFGRLLKIFRKH
;
A
#
# COMPACT_ATOMS: atom_id res chain seq x y z
N MET A 1 16.12 -4.79 -9.46
CA MET A 1 15.38 -4.77 -8.20
C MET A 1 14.80 -6.15 -7.97
N LYS A 2 14.91 -6.66 -6.74
CA LYS A 2 14.19 -7.86 -6.32
C LYS A 2 12.90 -7.48 -5.59
N ILE A 3 11.79 -8.11 -5.97
CA ILE A 3 10.49 -7.98 -5.30
C ILE A 3 10.03 -9.38 -4.95
N GLU A 4 9.63 -9.56 -3.69
CA GLU A 4 8.89 -10.74 -3.27
C GLU A 4 7.40 -10.44 -3.34
N VAL A 5 6.63 -11.39 -3.89
CA VAL A 5 5.16 -11.35 -3.88
C VAL A 5 4.68 -12.63 -3.23
N LYS A 6 3.88 -12.49 -2.17
CA LYS A 6 3.24 -13.60 -1.46
C LYS A 6 1.74 -13.37 -1.44
N LYS A 7 0.96 -14.41 -1.73
CA LYS A 7 -0.50 -14.39 -1.51
C LYS A 7 -0.80 -15.04 -0.17
N GLU A 8 -1.54 -14.34 0.68
CA GLU A 8 -2.09 -14.86 1.92
C GLU A 8 -3.60 -14.57 1.92
N ASN A 9 -4.43 -15.60 1.77
CA ASN A 9 -5.88 -15.45 1.58
C ASN A 9 -6.19 -14.46 0.43
N ASP A 10 -6.97 -13.41 0.68
CA ASP A 10 -7.32 -12.36 -0.29
C ASP A 10 -6.38 -11.13 -0.23
N ILE A 11 -5.16 -11.35 0.27
CA ILE A 11 -4.14 -10.31 0.43
C ILE A 11 -2.91 -10.67 -0.40
N TYR A 12 -2.52 -9.77 -1.30
CA TYR A 12 -1.23 -9.81 -1.97
C TYR A 12 -0.23 -8.94 -1.19
N LEU A 13 0.71 -9.61 -0.53
CA LEU A 13 1.82 -8.99 0.16
C LEU A 13 3.00 -8.83 -0.79
N ILE A 14 3.37 -7.57 -1.02
CA ILE A 14 4.44 -7.17 -1.95
C ILE A 14 5.56 -6.56 -1.11
N ARG A 15 6.78 -7.10 -1.25
CA ARG A 15 7.97 -6.62 -0.54
C ARG A 15 9.10 -6.29 -1.51
N PRO A 16 9.46 -5.02 -1.71
CA PRO A 16 10.74 -4.66 -2.28
C PRO A 16 11.85 -5.11 -1.32
N LEU A 17 12.80 -5.90 -1.81
CA LEU A 17 13.93 -6.39 -1.00
C LEU A 17 15.15 -5.44 -1.07
N GLU A 18 14.97 -4.26 -1.65
CA GLU A 18 16.01 -3.25 -1.81
C GLU A 18 15.95 -2.21 -0.70
N HIS A 19 17.12 -1.71 -0.29
CA HIS A 19 17.20 -0.64 0.72
C HIS A 19 16.86 0.75 0.19
N LYS A 20 17.04 0.96 -1.12
CA LYS A 20 16.79 2.25 -1.77
C LYS A 20 15.87 2.03 -2.94
N LEU A 21 14.72 2.68 -2.94
CA LEU A 21 13.88 2.78 -4.12
C LEU A 21 14.30 4.05 -4.87
N THR A 22 14.64 3.89 -6.15
CA THR A 22 14.97 5.01 -7.03
C THR A 22 14.25 4.92 -8.37
N GLY A 23 14.22 6.02 -9.12
CA GLY A 23 13.65 6.13 -10.46
C GLY A 23 14.08 5.01 -11.41
N ALA A 24 15.34 4.56 -11.28
CA ALA A 24 15.90 3.46 -12.07
C ALA A 24 15.19 2.10 -11.85
N MET A 25 14.53 1.92 -10.71
CA MET A 25 13.83 0.68 -10.36
C MET A 25 12.35 0.70 -10.75
N LEU A 26 11.82 1.87 -11.15
CA LEU A 26 10.41 2.05 -11.48
C LEU A 26 9.89 1.14 -12.58
N PRO A 27 10.63 0.83 -13.67
CA PRO A 27 10.10 -0.04 -14.72
C PRO A 27 9.74 -1.43 -14.16
N VAL A 28 10.64 -2.02 -13.39
CA VAL A 28 10.42 -3.35 -12.78
C VAL A 28 9.28 -3.29 -11.77
N PHE A 29 9.23 -2.24 -10.95
CA PHE A 29 8.14 -2.09 -9.97
C PHE A 29 6.79 -1.93 -10.67
N LYS A 30 6.72 -1.12 -11.74
CA LYS A 30 5.53 -0.90 -12.55
C LYS A 30 5.02 -2.18 -13.19
N ASP A 31 5.91 -2.98 -13.75
CA ASP A 31 5.54 -4.25 -14.39
C ASP A 31 4.99 -5.25 -13.37
N THR A 32 5.55 -5.30 -12.16
CA THR A 32 4.99 -6.12 -11.07
C THR A 32 3.62 -5.61 -10.64
N MET A 33 3.49 -4.31 -10.37
CA MET A 33 2.22 -3.73 -9.91
C MET A 33 1.11 -3.83 -10.98
N ALA A 34 1.47 -3.82 -12.26
CA ALA A 34 0.52 -3.91 -13.36
C ALA A 34 -0.30 -5.21 -13.37
N GLN A 35 0.26 -6.28 -12.81
CA GLN A 35 -0.39 -7.59 -12.73
C GLN A 35 -1.64 -7.55 -11.82
N PHE A 36 -1.65 -6.64 -10.84
CA PHE A 36 -2.76 -6.54 -9.88
C PHE A 36 -3.89 -5.63 -10.37
N TYR A 37 -3.66 -4.74 -11.36
CA TYR A 37 -4.71 -3.83 -11.86
C TYR A 37 -5.95 -4.51 -12.44
N LYS A 38 -5.84 -5.79 -12.83
CA LYS A 38 -6.93 -6.56 -13.41
C LYS A 38 -7.65 -7.43 -12.39
N LEU A 39 -7.13 -7.52 -11.18
CA LEU A 39 -7.80 -8.22 -10.10
C LEU A 39 -8.89 -7.27 -9.57
N GLU A 40 -10.01 -7.80 -9.11
CA GLU A 40 -11.07 -6.97 -8.51
C GLU A 40 -11.25 -7.41 -7.06
N ASN A 41 -11.49 -6.45 -6.16
CA ASN A 41 -11.78 -6.69 -4.74
C ASN A 41 -10.66 -7.37 -3.92
N GLU A 42 -9.44 -7.45 -4.46
CA GLU A 42 -8.27 -7.99 -3.75
C GLU A 42 -7.55 -6.89 -2.97
N THR A 43 -7.01 -7.24 -1.80
CA THR A 43 -6.23 -6.31 -0.97
C THR A 43 -4.76 -6.39 -1.35
N ILE A 44 -4.12 -5.25 -1.54
CA ILE A 44 -2.69 -5.16 -1.81
C ILE A 44 -2.01 -4.53 -0.59
N LEU A 45 -1.13 -5.29 0.04
CA LEU A 45 -0.30 -4.85 1.15
C LEU A 45 1.14 -4.65 0.66
N LEU A 46 1.59 -3.40 0.61
CA LEU A 46 2.97 -3.05 0.28
C LEU A 46 3.79 -2.88 1.57
N SER A 47 4.73 -3.79 1.80
CA SER A 47 5.70 -3.64 2.90
C SER A 47 6.92 -2.86 2.45
N LEU A 48 7.25 -1.81 3.19
CA LEU A 48 8.45 -1.00 2.97
C LEU A 48 9.51 -1.25 4.06
N THR A 49 9.41 -2.37 4.79
CA THR A 49 10.25 -2.70 5.95
C THR A 49 11.75 -2.65 5.65
N HIS A 50 12.18 -3.01 4.44
CA HIS A 50 13.59 -2.97 4.04
C HIS A 50 14.02 -1.62 3.46
N VAL A 51 13.07 -0.77 3.07
CA VAL A 51 13.33 0.48 2.35
C VAL A 51 13.67 1.58 3.35
N ILE A 52 14.87 2.13 3.23
CA ILE A 52 15.38 3.25 4.06
C ILE A 52 15.51 4.55 3.27
N PHE A 53 15.26 4.52 1.97
CA PHE A 53 15.37 5.69 1.10
C PHE A 53 14.41 5.59 -0.09
N MET A 54 13.80 6.72 -0.43
CA MET A 54 13.01 6.92 -1.64
C MET A 54 13.37 8.28 -2.24
N ASP A 55 13.60 8.33 -3.55
CA ASP A 55 13.77 9.57 -4.30
C ASP A 55 12.43 10.20 -4.72
N GLN A 56 12.48 11.36 -5.37
CA GLN A 56 11.26 12.07 -5.77
C GLN A 56 10.39 11.26 -6.74
N ASP A 57 11.00 10.55 -7.68
CA ASP A 57 10.29 9.77 -8.70
C ASP A 57 9.54 8.58 -8.08
N THR A 58 10.16 7.89 -7.12
CA THR A 58 9.52 6.77 -6.42
C THR A 58 8.40 7.21 -5.50
N VAL A 59 8.53 8.36 -4.84
CA VAL A 59 7.44 8.92 -4.05
C VAL A 59 6.28 9.36 -4.95
N GLN A 60 6.57 9.97 -6.10
CA GLN A 60 5.54 10.36 -7.07
C GLN A 60 4.77 9.14 -7.60
N MET A 61 5.47 8.08 -7.99
CA MET A 61 4.83 6.82 -8.41
C MET A 61 3.97 6.23 -7.29
N LEU A 62 4.44 6.24 -6.03
CA LEU A 62 3.67 5.70 -4.92
C LEU A 62 2.35 6.48 -4.72
N VAL A 63 2.38 7.80 -4.85
CA VAL A 63 1.17 8.64 -4.81
C VAL A 63 0.19 8.25 -5.92
N GLU A 64 0.68 8.00 -7.12
CA GLU A 64 -0.16 7.54 -8.24
C GLU A 64 -0.79 6.18 -7.96
N TYR A 65 -0.07 5.27 -7.30
CA TYR A 65 -0.59 3.96 -6.91
C TYR A 65 -1.60 4.02 -5.80
N ILE A 66 -1.35 4.84 -4.77
CA ILE A 66 -2.35 5.11 -3.74
C ILE A 66 -3.64 5.58 -4.43
N LYS A 67 -3.57 6.60 -5.30
CA LYS A 67 -4.75 7.09 -6.01
C LYS A 67 -5.44 6.04 -6.87
N ARG A 68 -4.66 5.29 -7.65
CA ARG A 68 -5.20 4.36 -8.65
C ARG A 68 -5.78 3.10 -8.03
N PHE A 69 -5.06 2.48 -7.10
CA PHE A 69 -5.51 1.23 -6.49
C PHE A 69 -6.71 1.46 -5.56
N GLN A 70 -6.77 2.59 -4.84
CA GLN A 70 -7.90 2.93 -3.96
C GLN A 70 -9.27 2.97 -4.67
N VAL A 71 -9.31 3.04 -6.01
CA VAL A 71 -10.56 3.02 -6.78
C VAL A 71 -11.18 1.62 -6.81
N ASN A 72 -10.37 0.56 -6.95
CA ASN A 72 -10.82 -0.81 -7.23
C ASN A 72 -10.27 -1.86 -6.24
N HIS A 73 -9.37 -1.45 -5.35
CA HIS A 73 -8.62 -2.30 -4.45
C HIS A 73 -8.43 -1.60 -3.11
N HIS A 74 -8.28 -2.40 -2.06
CA HIS A 74 -7.74 -1.90 -0.80
C HIS A 74 -6.22 -1.88 -0.89
N PHE A 75 -5.65 -0.69 -1.05
CA PHE A 75 -4.20 -0.49 -1.03
C PHE A 75 -3.76 -0.10 0.39
N VAL A 76 -2.87 -0.90 0.98
CA VAL A 76 -2.40 -0.73 2.36
C VAL A 76 -0.87 -0.76 2.36
N ILE A 77 -0.27 0.01 3.25
CA ILE A 77 1.18 0.10 3.38
C ILE A 77 1.58 -0.31 4.81
N CYS A 78 2.74 -0.93 4.97
CA CYS A 78 3.29 -1.20 6.30
C CYS A 78 4.81 -1.08 6.34
N GLY A 79 5.36 -1.08 7.56
CA GLY A 79 6.81 -1.19 7.76
C GLY A 79 7.60 0.06 7.38
N LEU A 80 7.02 1.26 7.54
CA LEU A 80 7.73 2.49 7.23
C LEU A 80 8.93 2.66 8.17
N THR A 81 10.14 2.63 7.61
CA THR A 81 11.35 3.01 8.35
C THR A 81 11.31 4.51 8.70
N PRO A 82 12.04 4.99 9.72
CA PRO A 82 11.97 6.40 10.12
C PRO A 82 12.19 7.42 9.00
N PRO A 83 13.16 7.23 8.07
CA PRO A 83 13.33 8.13 6.92
C PRO A 83 12.13 8.12 5.97
N VAL A 84 11.57 6.95 5.68
CA VAL A 84 10.42 6.82 4.78
C VAL A 84 9.16 7.38 5.44
N LYS A 85 8.99 7.19 6.75
CA LYS A 85 7.89 7.78 7.51
C LYS A 85 7.91 9.31 7.46
N ALA A 86 9.08 9.93 7.55
CA ALA A 86 9.20 11.38 7.40
C ALA A 86 8.73 11.88 6.02
N ILE A 87 9.02 11.13 4.96
CA ILE A 87 8.53 11.44 3.61
C ILE A 87 7.00 11.36 3.55
N PHE A 88 6.41 10.28 4.10
CA PHE A 88 4.97 10.10 4.15
C PHE A 88 4.26 11.23 4.90
N ALA A 89 4.77 11.59 6.08
CA ALA A 89 4.24 12.69 6.88
C ALA A 89 4.33 14.03 6.13
N SER A 90 5.48 14.34 5.51
CA SER A 90 5.68 15.60 4.78
C SER A 90 4.75 15.80 3.58
N ARG A 91 4.21 14.71 3.05
CA ARG A 91 3.30 14.71 1.89
C ARG A 91 1.87 14.31 2.25
N HIS A 92 1.56 14.21 3.54
CA HIS A 92 0.24 13.81 4.03
C HIS A 92 -0.25 12.49 3.40
N LEU A 93 0.65 11.52 3.20
CA LEU A 93 0.31 10.24 2.57
C LEU A 93 -0.44 9.32 3.54
N GLU A 94 -0.15 9.39 4.83
CA GLU A 94 -0.86 8.62 5.87
C GLU A 94 -2.34 9.02 5.97
N GLU A 95 -2.71 10.20 5.46
CA GLU A 95 -4.10 10.65 5.36
C GLU A 95 -4.81 10.12 4.09
N GLN A 96 -4.08 9.47 3.19
CA GLN A 96 -4.55 9.01 1.88
C GLN A 96 -4.59 7.49 1.75
N VAL A 97 -3.89 6.78 2.64
CA VAL A 97 -3.72 5.33 2.61
C VAL A 97 -3.62 4.80 4.03
N LEU A 98 -4.11 3.59 4.27
CA LEU A 98 -3.90 2.93 5.55
C LEU A 98 -2.43 2.52 5.69
N VAL A 99 -1.84 2.89 6.84
CA VAL A 99 -0.45 2.58 7.17
C VAL A 99 -0.38 1.84 8.50
N TYR A 100 0.31 0.71 8.52
CA TYR A 100 0.59 -0.06 9.72
C TYR A 100 2.07 -0.04 10.07
N GLY A 101 2.39 -0.16 11.35
CA GLY A 101 3.77 -0.19 11.83
C GLY A 101 4.52 -1.45 11.39
N ARG A 102 3.85 -2.61 11.46
CA ARG A 102 4.43 -3.93 11.13
C ARG A 102 3.57 -4.69 10.14
N GLU A 103 4.20 -5.60 9.42
CA GLU A 103 3.50 -6.53 8.51
C GLU A 103 2.49 -7.39 9.26
N GLU A 104 2.85 -7.91 10.42
CA GLU A 104 2.00 -8.75 11.28
C GLU A 104 0.71 -8.03 11.68
N ASP A 105 0.82 -6.76 12.08
CA ASP A 105 -0.33 -5.93 12.47
C ASP A 105 -1.25 -5.68 11.28
N ALA A 106 -0.67 -5.41 10.10
CA ALA A 106 -1.43 -5.21 8.87
C ALA A 106 -2.17 -6.49 8.47
N LEU A 107 -1.48 -7.63 8.46
CA LEU A 107 -2.06 -8.92 8.11
C LEU A 107 -3.18 -9.29 9.10
N ALA A 108 -2.95 -9.16 10.40
CA ALA A 108 -3.98 -9.42 11.41
C ALA A 108 -5.21 -8.52 11.25
N ALA A 109 -5.00 -7.24 10.90
CA ALA A 109 -6.08 -6.29 10.67
C ALA A 109 -6.81 -6.47 9.32
N LEU A 110 -6.21 -7.18 8.37
CA LEU A 110 -6.78 -7.40 7.04
C LEU A 110 -7.34 -8.81 6.86
N ASN A 111 -6.94 -9.77 7.70
CA ASN A 111 -7.34 -11.16 7.56
C ASN A 111 -8.74 -11.39 8.15
N PRO A 112 -9.73 -11.83 7.35
CA PRO A 112 -11.12 -11.99 7.79
C PRO A 112 -11.33 -13.05 8.88
N GLU A 113 -10.46 -14.06 9.01
CA GLU A 113 -10.62 -15.11 10.04
C GLU A 113 -10.51 -14.59 11.49
N HIS A 114 -9.96 -13.39 11.70
CA HIS A 114 -9.90 -12.74 13.02
C HIS A 114 -10.89 -11.58 13.18
N ALA A 115 -11.78 -11.38 12.21
CA ALA A 115 -12.78 -10.33 12.23
C ALA A 115 -14.19 -10.92 12.19
N HIS A 116 -15.06 -10.43 13.07
CA HIS A 116 -16.49 -10.53 12.80
C HIS A 116 -16.75 -9.94 11.40
N GLU A 117 -17.24 -10.78 10.48
CA GLU A 117 -17.25 -10.58 9.01
C GLU A 117 -17.83 -9.23 8.56
N ASP A 118 -18.66 -8.58 9.36
CA ASP A 118 -19.27 -7.29 9.00
C ASP A 118 -18.41 -6.05 9.33
N THR A 119 -17.49 -6.13 10.31
CA THR A 119 -16.85 -4.90 10.86
C THR A 119 -15.58 -4.44 10.15
N LEU A 120 -14.76 -5.35 9.61
CA LEU A 120 -13.54 -4.93 8.88
C LEU A 120 -13.86 -4.37 7.51
N ARG A 121 -14.74 -5.04 6.76
CA ARG A 121 -15.21 -4.53 5.47
C ARG A 121 -15.86 -3.17 5.65
N GLU A 122 -16.76 -3.01 6.62
CA GLU A 122 -17.34 -1.69 6.91
C GLU A 122 -16.30 -0.66 7.38
N ARG A 123 -15.28 -1.03 8.17
CA ARG A 123 -14.23 -0.08 8.59
C ARG A 123 -13.31 0.32 7.45
N LEU A 124 -12.91 -0.64 6.62
CA LEU A 124 -12.14 -0.41 5.41
C LEU A 124 -12.99 0.43 4.44
N GLU A 125 -14.21 0.03 4.11
CA GLU A 125 -15.12 0.78 3.25
C GLU A 125 -15.53 2.14 3.81
N SER A 126 -15.65 2.31 5.13
CA SER A 126 -15.94 3.61 5.76
C SER A 126 -14.73 4.54 5.75
N GLN A 127 -13.54 4.02 6.03
CA GLN A 127 -12.31 4.81 5.93
C GLN A 127 -11.95 5.09 4.47
N PHE A 128 -11.92 4.08 3.60
CA PHE A 128 -11.70 4.25 2.17
C PHE A 128 -12.80 5.07 1.50
N GLY A 129 -14.05 4.94 1.93
CA GLY A 129 -15.16 5.80 1.48
C GLY A 129 -14.96 7.27 1.87
N ARG A 130 -14.35 7.56 3.04
CA ARG A 130 -13.89 8.91 3.39
C ARG A 130 -12.72 9.36 2.51
N LEU A 131 -11.76 8.48 2.25
CA LEU A 131 -10.59 8.76 1.41
C LEU A 131 -10.99 9.05 -0.05
N LEU A 132 -11.88 8.24 -0.63
CA LEU A 132 -12.42 8.43 -1.98
C LEU A 132 -13.17 9.76 -2.14
N LYS A 133 -13.85 10.24 -1.07
CA LYS A 133 -14.49 11.56 -1.07
C LYS A 133 -13.47 12.71 -1.11
N ILE A 134 -12.29 12.53 -0.54
CA ILE A 134 -11.19 13.51 -0.64
C ILE A 134 -10.65 13.54 -2.07
N PHE A 135 -10.49 12.39 -2.71
CA PHE A 135 -9.96 12.31 -4.07
C PHE A 135 -10.93 12.78 -5.17
N ARG A 136 -12.25 12.69 -4.97
CA ARG A 136 -13.26 13.18 -5.93
C ARG A 136 -13.46 14.71 -5.93
N LYS A 137 -12.77 15.47 -5.07
CA LYS A 137 -12.97 16.91 -4.90
C LYS A 137 -12.03 17.81 -5.73
N HIS A 138 -11.27 17.25 -6.68
CA HIS A 138 -10.41 18.00 -7.59
C HIS A 138 -10.66 17.63 -9.05
#